data_AF-A0A4S3JE24-F1
#
_entry.id   AF-A0A4S3JE24-F1
#
_cell.length_a   1.000
_cell.length_b   1.000
_cell.length_c   1.000
_cell.angle_alpha   90.00
_cell.angle_beta   90.00
_cell.angle_gamma   90.00
#
_symmetry.space_group_name_H-M   'P 1'
#
loop_
_entity.id
_entity.type
_entity.pdbx_description
1 polymer ?
#
loop_
_entity_poly.entity_id
_entity_poly.type
_entity_poly.pdbx_seq_one_letter_code
_entity_poly.pdbx_strand_id
1 'polypeptide(L)'
;MAQGNTAPQDMAATTAILMCFQTVGGAFMQSGAQAAFANRLLIELPRTAPDVDPSAVVAAGATELKLFSSSLDGIRLAYMDGIKVTFAFACASMGVAFILAFFARRARIGGAAVKNAIAAA
;
A
#
# COMPACT_ATOMS: atom_id res chain seq x y z
N MET A 1 8.08 18.47 1.09
CA MET A 1 7.48 19.77 1.44
C MET A 1 7.61 20.72 0.25
N ALA A 2 6.76 20.55 -0.76
CA ALA A 2 6.78 21.41 -1.95
C ALA A 2 5.99 22.71 -1.73
N GLN A 3 4.90 22.67 -0.95
CA GLN A 3 4.14 23.87 -0.54
C GLN A 3 5.00 24.91 0.20
N GLY A 4 5.88 24.47 1.10
CA GLY A 4 6.68 25.38 1.92
C GLY A 4 7.82 26.12 1.19
N ASN A 5 8.07 25.81 -0.08
CA ASN A 5 9.16 26.40 -0.86
C ASN A 5 8.68 27.01 -2.20
N THR A 6 7.36 27.16 -2.37
CA THR A 6 6.72 27.61 -3.61
C THR A 6 5.93 28.90 -3.36
N ALA A 7 5.92 29.82 -4.32
CA ALA A 7 5.17 31.07 -4.23
C ALA A 7 3.66 30.77 -4.02
N PRO A 8 2.90 31.62 -3.28
CA PRO A 8 1.49 31.37 -2.97
C PRO A 8 0.62 31.06 -4.21
N GLN A 9 0.94 31.68 -5.34
CA GLN A 9 0.28 31.49 -6.64
C GLN A 9 0.49 30.09 -7.24
N ASP A 10 1.60 29.41 -6.95
CA ASP A 10 1.99 28.12 -7.54
C ASP A 10 1.73 26.94 -6.58
N MET A 11 1.20 27.21 -5.39
CA MET A 11 0.91 26.19 -4.39
C MET A 11 -0.19 25.23 -4.83
N ALA A 12 -1.28 25.72 -5.44
CA ALA A 12 -2.37 24.84 -5.90
C ALA A 12 -1.89 23.85 -6.97
N ALA A 13 -1.15 24.35 -7.96
CA ALA A 13 -0.57 23.53 -9.03
C ALA A 13 0.42 22.48 -8.47
N THR A 14 1.28 22.90 -7.54
CA THR A 14 2.27 22.02 -6.90
C THR A 14 1.59 20.89 -6.10
N THR A 15 0.52 21.20 -5.34
CA THR A 15 -0.25 20.19 -4.60
C THR A 15 -0.98 19.24 -5.52
N ALA A 16 -1.59 19.74 -6.59
CA ALA A 16 -2.28 18.90 -7.57
C ALA A 16 -1.33 17.89 -8.22
N ILE A 17 -0.14 18.33 -8.63
CA ILE A 17 0.90 17.45 -9.17
C ILE A 17 1.32 16.41 -8.13
N LEU A 18 1.53 16.82 -6.87
CA LEU A 18 1.91 15.91 -5.79
C LEU A 18 0.83 14.84 -5.51
N MET A 19 -0.44 15.24 -5.48
CA MET A 19 -1.57 14.32 -5.29
C MET A 19 -1.70 13.34 -6.46
N CYS A 20 -1.46 13.80 -7.70
CA CYS A 20 -1.45 12.92 -8.86
C CYS A 20 -0.39 11.83 -8.72
N PHE A 21 0.86 12.19 -8.43
CA PHE A 21 1.93 11.22 -8.23
C PHE A 21 1.71 10.31 -7.01
N GLN A 22 1.13 10.83 -5.93
CA GLN A 22 0.79 10.04 -4.74
C GLN A 22 -0.25 8.96 -5.08
N THR A 23 -1.34 9.34 -5.75
CA THR A 23 -2.41 8.41 -6.13
C THR A 23 -1.91 7.35 -7.09
N VAL A 24 -1.15 7.76 -8.12
CA VAL A 24 -0.59 6.83 -9.11
C VAL A 24 0.42 5.88 -8.45
N GLY A 25 1.35 6.39 -7.65
CA GLY A 25 2.33 5.57 -6.93
C GLY A 25 1.67 4.59 -5.97
N GLY A 26 0.69 5.05 -5.20
CA GLY A 26 -0.09 4.21 -4.28
C GLY A 26 -0.88 3.11 -4.99
N ALA A 27 -1.51 3.43 -6.13
CA ALA A 27 -2.25 2.45 -6.92
C ALA A 27 -1.35 1.34 -7.47
N PHE A 28 -0.16 1.67 -7.98
CA PHE A 28 0.80 0.67 -8.45
C PHE A 28 1.29 -0.24 -7.33
N MET A 29 1.62 0.33 -6.17
CA MET A 29 2.03 -0.47 -5.00
C MET A 29 0.91 -1.37 -4.50
N GLN A 30 -0.33 -0.86 -4.47
CA GLN A 30 -1.50 -1.66 -4.09
C GLN A 30 -1.74 -2.80 -5.07
N SER A 31 -1.60 -2.56 -6.38
CA SER A 31 -1.72 -3.60 -7.40
C SER A 31 -0.66 -4.69 -7.24
N GLY A 32 0.59 -4.30 -6.96
CA GLY A 32 1.67 -5.24 -6.65
C GLY A 32 1.40 -6.07 -5.39
N ALA A 33 0.90 -5.44 -4.31
CA ALA A 33 0.54 -6.13 -3.08
C ALA A 33 -0.60 -7.14 -3.29
N GLN A 34 -1.62 -6.76 -4.05
CA GLN A 34 -2.73 -7.65 -4.42
C GLN A 34 -2.26 -8.84 -5.27
N ALA A 35 -1.38 -8.60 -6.26
CA ALA A 35 -0.80 -9.66 -7.08
C ALA A 35 0.08 -10.62 -6.25
N ALA A 36 0.90 -10.09 -5.33
CA ALA A 36 1.72 -10.89 -4.43
C ALA A 36 0.86 -11.75 -3.51
N PHE A 37 -0.23 -11.20 -2.97
CA PHE A 37 -1.20 -11.92 -2.16
C PHE A 37 -1.87 -13.05 -2.95
N ALA A 38 -2.41 -12.76 -4.14
CA ALA A 38 -3.06 -13.76 -4.98
C ALA A 38 -2.09 -14.89 -5.38
N ASN A 39 -0.87 -14.55 -5.80
CA ASN A 39 0.15 -15.55 -6.14
C ASN A 39 0.51 -16.44 -4.94
N ARG A 40 0.65 -15.85 -3.75
CA ARG A 40 0.92 -16.63 -2.53
C ARG A 40 -0.22 -17.55 -2.16
N LEU A 41 -1.45 -17.06 -2.28
CA LEU A 41 -2.65 -17.83 -2.00
C LEU A 41 -2.75 -19.03 -2.96
N LEU A 42 -2.47 -18.86 -4.25
CA LEU A 42 -2.44 -19.95 -5.24
C LEU A 42 -1.37 -21.01 -4.96
N ILE A 43 -0.24 -20.64 -4.34
CA ILE A 43 0.84 -21.57 -4.00
C ILE A 43 0.53 -22.34 -2.71
N GLU A 44 -0.08 -21.68 -1.73
CA GLU A 44 -0.27 -22.25 -0.39
C GLU A 44 -1.55 -23.11 -0.30
N LEU A 45 -2.63 -22.75 -1.01
CA LEU A 45 -3.87 -23.54 -1.00
C LEU A 45 -3.72 -25.02 -1.38
N PRO A 46 -3.01 -25.40 -2.46
CA PRO A 46 -2.84 -26.82 -2.79
C PRO A 46 -2.01 -27.58 -1.74
N ARG A 47 -1.28 -26.86 -0.86
CA ARG A 47 -0.50 -27.48 0.24
C ARG A 47 -1.32 -27.64 1.51
N THR A 48 -2.23 -26.70 1.80
CA THR A 48 -3.00 -26.69 3.06
C THR A 48 -4.41 -27.26 2.93
N ALA A 49 -4.98 -27.25 1.72
CA ALA A 49 -6.32 -27.77 1.42
C ALA A 49 -6.36 -28.37 -0.01
N PRO A 50 -5.85 -29.60 -0.21
CA PRO A 50 -5.81 -30.26 -1.53
C PRO A 50 -7.18 -30.61 -2.12
N ASP A 51 -8.24 -30.54 -1.30
CA ASP A 51 -9.62 -30.83 -1.69
C ASP A 51 -10.32 -29.63 -2.36
N VAL A 52 -9.70 -28.43 -2.34
CA VAL A 52 -10.34 -27.19 -2.77
C VAL A 52 -9.62 -26.57 -3.97
N ASP A 53 -10.40 -26.15 -4.98
CA ASP A 53 -9.87 -25.47 -6.15
C ASP A 53 -9.34 -24.06 -5.80
N PRO A 54 -8.04 -23.80 -5.96
CA PRO A 54 -7.41 -22.55 -5.53
C PRO A 54 -7.88 -21.33 -6.33
N SER A 55 -8.23 -21.50 -7.62
CA SER A 55 -8.80 -20.44 -8.45
C SER A 55 -10.19 -20.03 -7.98
N ALA A 56 -11.03 -20.98 -7.60
CA ALA A 56 -12.35 -20.71 -7.06
C ALA A 56 -12.28 -19.96 -5.72
N VAL A 57 -11.33 -20.28 -4.84
CA VAL A 57 -11.17 -19.59 -3.54
C VAL A 57 -10.63 -18.16 -3.70
N VAL A 58 -9.69 -17.94 -4.63
CA VAL A 58 -9.20 -16.60 -4.94
C VAL A 58 -10.31 -15.72 -5.54
N ALA A 59 -11.15 -16.29 -6.42
CA ALA A 59 -12.25 -15.57 -7.07
C ALA A 59 -13.46 -15.33 -6.17
N ALA A 60 -13.82 -16.30 -5.32
CA ALA A 60 -14.95 -16.21 -4.41
C ALA A 60 -14.64 -15.35 -3.16
N GLY A 61 -13.36 -15.24 -2.80
CA GLY A 61 -12.89 -14.40 -1.69
C GLY A 61 -13.35 -14.89 -0.31
N ALA A 62 -13.02 -14.12 0.73
CA ALA A 62 -13.32 -14.45 2.13
C ALA A 62 -14.82 -14.67 2.44
N THR A 63 -15.70 -14.19 1.54
CA THR A 63 -17.15 -14.17 1.71
C THR A 63 -17.79 -15.55 1.55
N GLU A 64 -17.27 -16.38 0.65
CA GLU A 64 -17.84 -17.70 0.32
C GLU A 64 -17.16 -18.87 1.06
N LEU A 65 -16.23 -18.58 1.98
CA LEU A 65 -15.52 -19.63 2.75
C LEU A 65 -16.48 -20.54 3.52
N LYS A 66 -17.66 -20.04 3.92
CA LYS A 66 -18.69 -20.84 4.63
C LYS A 66 -19.19 -22.03 3.81
N LEU A 67 -19.13 -21.99 2.47
CA LEU A 67 -19.48 -23.14 1.63
C LEU A 67 -18.48 -24.30 1.78
N PHE A 68 -17.21 -24.00 2.08
CA PHE A 68 -16.13 -24.99 2.20
C PHE A 68 -15.90 -25.42 3.65
N SER A 69 -17.01 -25.72 4.36
CA SER A 69 -17.03 -26.04 5.80
C SER A 69 -16.03 -27.13 6.22
N SER A 70 -15.69 -28.04 5.31
CA SER A 70 -14.78 -29.18 5.52
C SER A 70 -13.29 -28.81 5.54
N SER A 71 -12.90 -27.71 4.88
CA SER A 71 -11.50 -27.33 4.61
C SER A 71 -11.13 -25.95 5.15
N LEU A 72 -11.97 -25.40 6.03
CA LEU A 72 -11.83 -24.06 6.61
C LEU A 72 -10.49 -23.80 7.28
N ASP A 73 -9.93 -24.80 7.98
CA ASP A 73 -8.69 -24.65 8.73
C ASP A 73 -7.47 -24.50 7.78
N GLY A 74 -7.46 -25.28 6.69
CA GLY A 74 -6.42 -25.21 5.65
C GLY A 74 -6.48 -23.90 4.85
N ILE A 75 -7.68 -23.42 4.52
CA ILE A 75 -7.86 -22.13 3.85
C ILE A 75 -7.42 -20.99 4.77
N ARG A 76 -7.76 -21.06 6.07
CA ARG A 76 -7.34 -20.07 7.06
C ARG A 76 -5.83 -19.99 7.17
N LEU A 77 -5.14 -21.13 7.17
CA LEU A 77 -3.68 -21.19 7.21
C LEU A 77 -3.06 -20.50 5.97
N ALA A 78 -3.57 -20.83 4.78
CA ALA A 78 -3.12 -20.20 3.53
C ALA A 78 -3.39 -18.70 3.49
N TYR A 79 -4.54 -18.26 4.01
CA TYR A 79 -4.89 -16.84 4.09
C TYR A 79 -3.98 -16.09 5.06
N MET A 80 -3.65 -16.69 6.20
CA MET A 80 -2.68 -16.12 7.14
C MET A 80 -1.30 -15.97 6.49
N ASP A 81 -0.88 -16.92 5.67
CA ASP A 81 0.41 -16.81 4.98
C ASP A 81 0.40 -15.72 3.90
N GLY A 82 -0.67 -15.63 3.12
CA GLY A 82 -0.87 -14.52 2.19
C GLY A 82 -0.83 -13.16 2.87
N ILE A 83 -1.51 -13.00 4.01
CA ILE A 83 -1.51 -11.75 4.79
C ILE A 83 -0.11 -11.40 5.29
N LYS A 84 0.69 -12.38 5.75
CA LYS A 84 2.08 -12.11 6.19
C LYS A 84 2.91 -11.51 5.06
N VAL A 85 2.74 -11.99 3.83
CA VAL A 85 3.46 -11.44 2.67
C VAL A 85 3.00 -10.02 2.35
N THR A 86 1.69 -9.74 2.44
CA THR A 86 1.17 -8.37 2.29
C THR A 86 1.73 -7.43 3.35
N PHE A 87 1.82 -7.87 4.62
CA PHE A 87 2.44 -7.11 5.70
C PHE A 87 3.95 -6.90 5.49
N ALA A 88 4.66 -7.91 4.98
CA ALA A 88 6.06 -7.78 4.61
C ALA A 88 6.25 -6.76 3.48
N PHE A 89 5.35 -6.73 2.49
CA PHE A 89 5.35 -5.75 1.41
C PHE A 89 5.07 -4.33 1.93
N ALA A 90 4.11 -4.17 2.83
CA ALA A 90 3.83 -2.90 3.51
C ALA A 90 5.05 -2.42 4.33
N CYS A 91 5.70 -3.32 5.06
CA CYS A 91 6.90 -3.00 5.83
C CYS A 91 8.07 -2.59 4.91
N ALA A 92 8.27 -3.31 3.80
CA ALA A 92 9.26 -2.96 2.79
C ALA A 92 8.98 -1.57 2.19
N SER A 93 7.71 -1.26 1.88
CA SER A 93 7.32 0.06 1.37
C SER A 93 7.62 1.18 2.35
N MET A 94 7.34 0.97 3.64
CA MET A 94 7.62 1.92 4.70
C MET A 94 9.13 2.12 4.88
N GLY A 95 9.91 1.04 4.78
CA GLY A 95 11.36 1.06 4.84
C GLY A 95 11.98 1.86 3.68
N VAL A 96 11.48 1.67 2.45
CA VAL A 96 11.90 2.45 1.29
C VAL A 96 11.54 3.93 1.48
N ALA A 97 10.34 4.24 1.96
CA ALA A 97 9.93 5.61 2.25
C ALA A 97 10.83 6.27 3.32
N PHE A 98 11.24 5.51 4.34
CA PHE A 98 12.15 5.98 5.39
C PHE A 98 13.56 6.29 4.85
N ILE A 99 14.11 5.41 4.00
CA ILE A 99 15.42 5.64 3.36
C ILE A 99 15.35 6.85 2.43
N LEU A 100 14.30 6.95 1.61
CA LEU A 100 14.08 8.10 0.72
C LEU A 100 13.90 9.40 1.52
N ALA A 101 13.30 9.36 2.71
CA ALA A 101 13.18 10.52 3.58
C ALA A 101 14.54 11.02 4.09
N PHE A 102 15.55 10.15 4.20
CA PHE A 102 16.91 10.53 4.56
C PHE A 102 17.65 11.23 3.40
N PHE A 103 17.39 10.79 2.16
CA PHE A 103 17.93 11.41 0.94
C PHE A 103 17.14 12.64 0.47
N ALA A 104 15.89 12.78 0.89
CA ALA A 104 15.07 13.94 0.59
C ALA A 104 15.78 15.20 1.10
N ARG A 105 16.23 16.05 0.16
CA ARG A 105 17.01 17.26 0.43
C ARG A 105 16.35 18.05 1.57
N ARG A 106 17.05 18.16 2.69
CA ARG A 106 16.69 19.04 3.82
C ARG A 106 16.95 20.49 3.42
N ALA A 107 16.18 20.99 2.47
CA ALA A 107 16.17 22.41 2.16
C ALA A 107 15.63 23.14 3.39
N ARG A 108 16.45 24.01 3.95
CA ARG A 108 16.16 24.80 5.15
C ARG A 108 14.85 25.56 4.90
N ILE A 109 13.85 25.32 5.76
CA ILE A 109 12.60 26.09 5.76
C ILE A 109 12.99 27.53 6.12
N GLY A 110 13.16 28.38 5.11
CA GLY A 110 13.42 29.80 5.32
C GLY A 110 12.20 30.42 5.99
N GLY A 111 12.42 31.21 7.04
CA GLY A 111 11.37 31.77 7.93
C GLY A 111 10.26 32.57 7.24
N ALA A 112 10.40 32.90 5.95
CA ALA A 112 9.35 33.52 5.13
C ALA A 112 8.11 32.60 4.96
N ALA A 113 8.29 31.28 4.89
CA ALA A 113 7.18 30.34 4.72
C ALA A 113 6.31 30.22 5.99
N VAL A 114 6.92 30.37 7.18
CA VAL A 114 6.21 30.39 8.47
C VAL A 114 5.49 31.71 8.68
N LYS A 115 6.11 32.84 8.33
CA LYS A 115 5.51 34.16 8.47
C LYS A 115 4.25 34.34 7.61
N ASN A 116 4.25 33.78 6.39
CA ASN A 116 3.10 33.85 5.50
C ASN A 116 1.96 32.89 5.89
N ALA A 117 2.26 31.76 6.54
CA ALA A 117 1.25 30.87 7.09
C ALA A 117 0.53 31.46 8.32
N ILE A 118 1.24 32.24 9.14
CA ILE A 118 0.67 32.93 10.30
C ILE A 118 -0.12 34.18 9.89
N ALA A 119 0.28 34.87 8.83
CA ALA A 119 -0.43 36.06 8.33
C ALA A 119 -1.75 35.75 7.61
N ALA A 120 -2.00 34.48 7.27
CA ALA A 120 -3.21 34.02 6.59
C ALA A 120 -4.17 33.24 7.52
N ALA A 121 -3.88 33.18 8.83
CA ALA A 121 -4.75 32.66 9.89
C ALA A 121 -5.29 33.82 10.74
#